data_AF-A0A3D9DEJ6-F1
#
_entry.id   AF-A0A3D9DEJ6-F1
#
_cell.length_a   1.000
_cell.length_b   1.000
_cell.length_c   1.000
_cell.angle_alpha   90.00
_cell.angle_beta   90.00
_cell.angle_gamma   90.00
#
_symmetry.space_group_name_H-M   'P 1'
#
loop_
_entity.id
_entity.type
_entity.pdbx_description
1 polymer ?
#
loop_
_entity_poly.entity_id
_entity_poly.type
_entity_poly.pdbx_seq_one_letter_code
_entity_poly.pdbx_strand_id
1 'polypeptide(L)'
;MTDDTQLTLATCEILSKENFEPENLINKFIKYYRSNKLNGVGASTLKAILDKEAGIHWSQAGRTGEFAAGNGGAMRIAPFAFFSNITRKNIFDACRITHRNDEAFAGALAVYLSIKAILNLEWNGFNNLFDIIIPELPDTNLRDRLIKINNYNSISTISEIAKFGNNGYVVNSVPFAIYCSTKIFDLGLEKMFQEIINSGGDTDTNASIAGQIAGTLIGLEKIPQELIIKLKNLEDYKWIKQIIDETKLRID
;
A
#
# COMPACT_ATOMS: atom_id res chain seq x y z
N MET A 1 2.22 9.10 12.76
CA MET A 1 2.55 8.80 11.35
C MET A 1 3.77 7.90 11.32
N THR A 2 3.71 6.79 10.60
CA THR A 2 4.76 5.75 10.49
C THR A 2 5.38 5.72 9.10
N ASP A 3 6.27 4.75 8.85
CA ASP A 3 6.98 4.57 7.61
C ASP A 3 6.06 4.27 6.43
N ASP A 4 4.86 3.73 6.63
CA ASP A 4 3.81 3.62 5.61
C ASP A 4 3.57 4.94 4.87
N THR A 5 3.26 5.99 5.63
CA THR A 5 2.99 7.30 5.05
C THR A 5 4.26 7.92 4.51
N GLN A 6 5.37 7.83 5.25
CA GLN A 6 6.62 8.49 4.88
C GLN A 6 7.21 7.88 3.59
N LEU A 7 7.19 6.55 3.43
CA LEU A 7 7.64 5.89 2.22
C LEU A 7 6.67 6.06 1.04
N THR A 8 5.37 6.23 1.31
CA THR A 8 4.39 6.67 0.29
C THR A 8 4.70 8.07 -0.22
N LEU A 9 5.01 9.02 0.67
CA LEU A 9 5.42 10.38 0.29
C LEU A 9 6.72 10.40 -0.53
N ALA A 10 7.70 9.58 -0.14
CA ALA A 10 8.91 9.39 -0.94
C ALA A 10 8.60 8.86 -2.34
N THR A 11 7.63 7.95 -2.46
CA THR A 11 7.16 7.43 -3.75
C THR A 11 6.52 8.54 -4.59
N CYS A 12 5.62 9.33 -4.02
CA CYS A 12 5.01 10.49 -4.67
C CYS A 12 6.05 11.47 -5.21
N GLU A 13 7.06 11.83 -4.39
CA GLU A 13 8.12 12.76 -4.81
C GLU A 13 9.00 12.25 -5.96
N ILE A 14 9.08 10.94 -6.16
CA ILE A 14 9.86 10.34 -7.25
C ILE A 14 9.03 10.29 -8.52
N LEU A 15 7.77 9.88 -8.43
CA LEU A 15 6.87 9.84 -9.57
C LEU A 15 6.53 11.24 -10.11
N SER A 16 6.55 12.29 -9.28
CA SER A 16 6.23 13.65 -9.70
C SER A 16 7.35 14.40 -10.45
N LYS A 17 8.56 13.83 -10.52
CA LYS A 17 9.72 14.52 -11.09
C LYS A 17 10.08 14.03 -12.48
N GLU A 18 10.04 12.73 -12.69
CA GLU A 18 10.56 12.07 -13.89
C GLU A 18 9.95 10.68 -14.03
N ASN A 19 10.29 9.98 -15.13
CA ASN A 19 9.93 8.59 -15.30
C ASN A 19 10.50 7.75 -14.16
N PHE A 20 9.73 6.75 -13.72
CA PHE A 20 10.11 5.95 -12.57
C PHE A 20 11.40 5.14 -12.82
N GLU A 21 12.42 5.42 -12.02
CA GLU A 21 13.65 4.66 -11.92
C GLU A 21 13.81 4.08 -10.49
N PRO A 22 14.00 2.75 -10.33
CA PRO A 22 14.06 2.11 -9.01
C PRO A 22 15.18 2.65 -8.11
N GLU A 23 16.31 3.01 -8.74
CA GLU A 23 17.47 3.60 -8.09
C GLU A 23 17.12 4.92 -7.41
N ASN A 24 16.29 5.76 -8.04
CA ASN A 24 15.88 7.05 -7.49
C ASN A 24 14.97 6.88 -6.27
N LEU A 25 14.11 5.86 -6.27
CA LEU A 25 13.23 5.55 -5.14
C LEU A 25 14.00 5.10 -3.90
N ILE A 26 14.92 4.14 -4.04
CA ILE A 26 15.70 3.69 -2.89
C ILE A 26 16.66 4.79 -2.37
N ASN A 27 17.22 5.61 -3.26
CA ASN A 27 18.02 6.78 -2.87
C ASN A 27 17.18 7.82 -2.10
N LYS A 28 15.90 7.95 -2.44
CA LYS A 28 14.95 8.77 -1.67
C LYS A 28 14.72 8.22 -0.27
N PHE A 29 14.59 6.91 -0.11
CA PHE A 29 14.45 6.28 1.20
C PHE A 29 15.70 6.49 2.06
N ILE A 30 16.90 6.36 1.50
CA ILE A 30 18.16 6.66 2.19
C ILE A 30 18.17 8.12 2.65
N LYS A 31 17.74 9.07 1.81
CA LYS A 31 17.64 10.48 2.19
C LYS A 31 16.68 10.69 3.36
N TYR A 32 15.52 10.04 3.36
CA TYR A 32 14.56 10.12 4.47
C TYR A 32 15.13 9.50 5.74
N TYR A 33 15.78 8.35 5.64
CA TYR A 33 16.44 7.67 6.75
C TYR A 33 17.52 8.55 7.40
N ARG A 34 18.46 9.09 6.61
CA ARG A 34 19.53 9.98 7.09
C ARG A 34 19.04 11.28 7.72
N SER A 35 17.85 11.74 7.33
CA SER A 35 17.24 12.94 7.89
C SER A 35 16.29 12.65 9.06
N ASN A 36 16.29 11.43 9.60
CA ASN A 36 15.41 10.99 10.68
C ASN A 36 13.92 11.22 10.37
N LYS A 37 13.54 11.10 9.09
CA LYS A 37 12.16 11.25 8.62
C LYS A 37 11.41 9.92 8.53
N LEU A 38 11.98 8.83 9.01
CA LEU A 38 11.33 7.53 9.01
C LEU A 38 11.11 7.03 10.44
N ASN A 39 9.85 6.76 10.79
CA ASN A 39 9.42 6.23 12.08
C ASN A 39 8.92 4.79 11.87
N GLY A 40 9.46 3.82 12.61
CA GLY A 40 8.96 2.44 12.56
C GLY A 40 9.51 1.58 11.42
N VAL A 41 10.61 1.99 10.77
CA VAL A 41 11.18 1.31 9.59
C VAL A 41 11.28 -0.21 9.77
N GLY A 42 10.54 -0.94 8.94
CA GLY A 42 10.58 -2.40 8.90
C GLY A 42 11.96 -2.97 8.52
N ALA A 43 12.28 -4.16 9.02
CA ALA A 43 13.61 -4.76 8.89
C ALA A 43 14.08 -4.99 7.44
N SER A 44 13.17 -5.30 6.51
CA SER A 44 13.50 -5.47 5.09
C SER A 44 13.87 -4.14 4.42
N THR A 45 13.12 -3.08 4.72
CA THR A 45 13.43 -1.72 4.24
C THR A 45 14.74 -1.22 4.82
N LEU A 46 14.97 -1.40 6.13
CA LEU A 46 16.23 -1.01 6.77
C LEU A 46 17.42 -1.75 6.14
N LYS A 47 17.30 -3.07 5.93
CA LYS A 47 18.35 -3.86 5.27
C LYS A 47 18.67 -3.32 3.87
N ALA A 48 17.66 -3.04 3.06
CA ALA A 48 17.85 -2.52 1.72
C ALA A 48 18.53 -1.13 1.70
N ILE A 49 18.17 -0.25 2.66
CA ILE A 49 18.82 1.04 2.85
C ILE A 49 20.32 0.84 3.17
N LEU A 50 20.63 0.01 4.17
CA LEU A 50 22.01 -0.24 4.59
C LEU A 50 22.85 -0.90 3.50
N ASP A 51 22.28 -1.85 2.75
CA ASP A 51 22.94 -2.48 1.61
C ASP A 51 23.29 -1.47 0.53
N LYS A 52 22.36 -0.54 0.24
CA LYS A 52 22.61 0.52 -0.73
C LYS A 52 23.66 1.50 -0.27
N GLU A 53 23.67 1.86 1.01
CA GLU A 53 24.75 2.69 1.57
C GLU A 53 26.12 2.01 1.49
N ALA A 54 26.16 0.67 1.53
CA ALA A 54 27.36 -0.12 1.31
C ALA A 54 27.74 -0.29 -0.19
N GLY A 55 27.01 0.31 -1.12
CA GLY A 55 27.31 0.29 -2.55
C GLY A 55 26.71 -0.89 -3.33
N ILE A 56 25.86 -1.71 -2.70
CA ILE A 56 25.19 -2.82 -3.39
C ILE A 56 24.15 -2.25 -4.36
N HIS A 57 24.05 -2.81 -5.58
CA HIS A 57 23.05 -2.37 -6.55
C HIS A 57 21.61 -2.64 -6.05
N TRP A 58 20.65 -1.75 -6.34
CA TRP A 58 19.28 -1.85 -5.79
C TRP A 58 18.61 -3.20 -6.06
N SER A 59 18.90 -3.80 -7.22
CA SER A 59 18.32 -5.09 -7.62
C SER A 59 18.85 -6.29 -6.82
N GLN A 60 19.90 -6.08 -6.02
CA GLN A 60 20.53 -7.07 -5.14
C GLN A 60 20.41 -6.72 -3.66
N ALA A 61 20.06 -5.47 -3.33
CA ALA A 61 19.88 -5.01 -1.95
C ALA A 61 18.65 -5.65 -1.27
N GLY A 62 18.68 -5.70 0.07
CA GLY A 62 17.55 -6.16 0.87
C GLY A 62 17.59 -7.65 1.17
N ARG A 63 16.59 -8.08 1.95
CA ARG A 63 16.41 -9.50 2.29
C ARG A 63 15.89 -10.29 1.08
N THR A 64 16.04 -11.61 1.13
CA THR A 64 15.50 -12.56 0.14
C THR A 64 14.71 -13.68 0.82
N GLY A 65 13.95 -14.44 0.02
CA GLY A 65 13.18 -15.58 0.53
C GLY A 65 12.01 -15.14 1.40
N GLU A 66 11.62 -15.98 2.35
CA GLU A 66 10.46 -15.72 3.24
C GLU A 66 10.62 -14.46 4.09
N PHE A 67 11.86 -14.15 4.50
CA PHE A 67 12.16 -12.94 5.28
C PHE A 67 11.94 -11.63 4.52
N ALA A 68 11.73 -11.70 3.20
CA ALA A 68 11.43 -10.57 2.35
C ALA A 68 9.94 -10.48 1.96
N ALA A 69 9.08 -11.35 2.50
CA ALA A 69 7.66 -11.38 2.17
C ALA A 69 6.80 -10.41 3.02
N GLY A 70 7.40 -9.31 3.48
CA GLY A 70 6.70 -8.27 4.22
C GLY A 70 5.80 -7.41 3.33
N ASN A 71 4.84 -6.72 3.93
CA ASN A 71 3.88 -5.85 3.25
C ASN A 71 4.41 -4.44 2.89
N GLY A 72 5.66 -4.13 3.23
CA GLY A 72 6.21 -2.78 3.08
C GLY A 72 6.37 -2.29 1.63
N GLY A 73 6.29 -3.19 0.65
CA GLY A 73 6.12 -2.82 -0.76
C GLY A 73 4.68 -2.40 -1.08
N ALA A 74 3.69 -3.14 -0.58
CA ALA A 74 2.28 -2.89 -0.83
C ALA A 74 1.77 -1.62 -0.14
N MET A 75 2.25 -1.32 1.08
CA MET A 75 1.81 -0.16 1.85
C MET A 75 2.08 1.20 1.19
N ARG A 76 2.99 1.24 0.21
CA ARG A 76 3.47 2.46 -0.46
C ARG A 76 3.26 2.49 -1.97
N ILE A 77 2.54 1.51 -2.53
CA ILE A 77 2.42 1.34 -3.98
C ILE A 77 1.31 2.20 -4.60
N ALA A 78 0.32 2.66 -3.82
CA ALA A 78 -0.84 3.37 -4.33
C ALA A 78 -0.53 4.54 -5.28
N PRO A 79 0.49 5.39 -5.06
CA PRO A 79 0.79 6.51 -5.95
C PRO A 79 0.95 6.08 -7.42
N PHE A 80 1.50 4.90 -7.68
CA PHE A 80 1.70 4.38 -9.03
C PHE A 80 0.39 4.24 -9.84
N ALA A 81 -0.75 3.98 -9.18
CA ALA A 81 -2.02 3.80 -9.89
C ALA A 81 -2.54 5.10 -10.54
N PHE A 82 -2.07 6.26 -10.08
CA PHE A 82 -2.50 7.57 -10.55
C PHE A 82 -1.65 8.14 -11.71
N PHE A 83 -0.65 7.41 -12.20
CA PHE A 83 0.16 7.86 -13.34
C PHE A 83 -0.09 6.97 -14.57
N SER A 84 -0.28 7.56 -15.75
CA SER A 84 -0.61 6.82 -16.99
C SER A 84 0.49 5.87 -17.48
N ASN A 85 1.76 6.25 -17.32
CA ASN A 85 2.91 5.53 -17.90
C ASN A 85 3.51 4.45 -16.99
N ILE A 86 2.70 3.85 -16.12
CA ILE A 86 3.15 2.81 -15.19
C ILE A 86 2.92 1.42 -15.78
N THR A 87 3.99 0.63 -15.83
CA THR A 87 3.97 -0.77 -16.25
C THR A 87 3.99 -1.72 -15.06
N ARG A 88 3.59 -2.98 -15.28
CA ARG A 88 3.75 -4.07 -14.29
C ARG A 88 5.21 -4.23 -13.82
N LYS A 89 6.17 -3.96 -14.70
CA LYS A 89 7.61 -3.97 -14.35
C LYS A 89 7.96 -2.87 -13.34
N ASN A 90 7.37 -1.68 -13.46
CA ASN A 90 7.59 -0.61 -12.49
C ASN A 90 7.08 -1.01 -11.09
N ILE A 91 5.91 -1.66 -11.01
CA ILE A 91 5.38 -2.20 -9.75
C ILE A 91 6.31 -3.28 -9.17
N PHE A 92 6.78 -4.19 -10.02
CA PHE A 92 7.74 -5.23 -9.64
C PHE A 92 9.01 -4.62 -9.05
N ASP A 93 9.63 -3.66 -9.76
CA ASP A 93 10.87 -3.05 -9.31
C ASP A 93 10.68 -2.19 -8.04
N ALA A 94 9.58 -1.44 -7.93
CA ALA A 94 9.25 -0.63 -6.74
C ALA A 94 9.03 -1.45 -5.46
N CYS A 95 8.54 -2.69 -5.61
CA CYS A 95 8.49 -3.65 -4.51
C CYS A 95 9.89 -4.23 -4.23
N ARG A 96 10.57 -4.67 -5.30
CA ARG A 96 11.84 -5.42 -5.23
C ARG A 96 13.02 -4.63 -4.68
N ILE A 97 12.99 -3.30 -4.72
CA ILE A 97 14.01 -2.45 -4.07
C ILE A 97 14.15 -2.71 -2.57
N THR A 98 13.12 -3.26 -1.90
CA THR A 98 13.22 -3.63 -0.48
C THR A 98 12.70 -5.03 -0.15
N HIS A 99 11.81 -5.59 -0.97
CA HIS A 99 11.20 -6.90 -0.77
C HIS A 99 11.42 -7.79 -2.00
N ARG A 100 12.51 -8.57 -1.99
CA ARG A 100 12.83 -9.52 -3.07
C ARG A 100 12.10 -10.83 -2.88
N ASN A 101 10.77 -10.79 -3.03
CA ASN A 101 9.88 -11.91 -2.83
C ASN A 101 8.63 -11.80 -3.72
N ASP A 102 8.18 -12.91 -4.31
CA ASP A 102 7.06 -12.93 -5.25
C ASP A 102 5.70 -12.70 -4.58
N GLU A 103 5.52 -13.12 -3.32
CA GLU A 103 4.33 -12.78 -2.52
C GLU A 103 4.26 -11.27 -2.28
N ALA A 104 5.40 -10.64 -1.97
CA ALA A 104 5.46 -9.19 -1.75
C ALA A 104 5.11 -8.42 -3.03
N PHE A 105 5.60 -8.89 -4.17
CA PHE A 105 5.19 -8.35 -5.48
C PHE A 105 3.71 -8.56 -5.75
N ALA A 106 3.18 -9.77 -5.55
CA ALA A 106 1.77 -10.07 -5.76
C ALA A 106 0.87 -9.15 -4.91
N GLY A 107 1.27 -8.87 -3.66
CA GLY A 107 0.53 -7.97 -2.78
C GLY A 107 0.58 -6.51 -3.22
N ALA A 108 1.75 -6.02 -3.62
CA ALA A 108 1.88 -4.67 -4.17
C ALA A 108 1.05 -4.52 -5.47
N LEU A 109 1.07 -5.54 -6.33
CA LEU A 109 0.26 -5.58 -7.53
C LEU A 109 -1.24 -5.61 -7.22
N ALA A 110 -1.68 -6.37 -6.23
CA ALA A 110 -3.09 -6.44 -5.83
C ALA A 110 -3.63 -5.10 -5.32
N VAL A 111 -2.83 -4.34 -4.56
CA VAL A 111 -3.19 -2.97 -4.13
C VAL A 111 -3.26 -2.01 -5.32
N TYR A 112 -2.25 -2.05 -6.19
CA TYR A 112 -2.23 -1.24 -7.42
C TYR A 112 -3.44 -1.52 -8.31
N LEU A 113 -3.75 -2.79 -8.57
CA LEU A 113 -4.89 -3.21 -9.40
C LEU A 113 -6.22 -2.83 -8.76
N SER A 114 -6.35 -2.93 -7.43
CA SER A 114 -7.56 -2.48 -6.72
C SER A 114 -7.85 -0.99 -6.98
N ILE A 115 -6.81 -0.16 -6.94
CA ILE A 115 -6.96 1.28 -7.19
C ILE A 115 -7.21 1.54 -8.68
N LYS A 116 -6.52 0.83 -9.59
CA LYS A 116 -6.76 0.94 -11.04
C LYS A 116 -8.17 0.52 -11.44
N ALA A 117 -8.74 -0.50 -10.81
CA ALA A 117 -10.12 -0.93 -11.06
C ALA A 117 -11.12 0.20 -10.73
N ILE A 118 -10.87 0.98 -9.67
CA ILE A 118 -11.67 2.17 -9.34
C ILE A 118 -11.51 3.25 -10.42
N LEU A 119 -10.25 3.60 -10.73
CA LEU A 119 -9.93 4.69 -11.66
C LEU A 119 -10.41 4.40 -13.09
N ASN A 120 -10.44 3.13 -13.49
CA ASN A 120 -10.95 2.66 -14.77
C ASN A 120 -12.49 2.44 -14.77
N LEU A 121 -13.16 2.70 -13.65
CA LEU A 121 -14.61 2.47 -13.45
C LEU A 121 -15.05 0.99 -13.57
N GLU A 122 -14.11 0.06 -13.41
CA GLU A 122 -14.37 -1.39 -13.40
C GLU A 122 -14.92 -1.84 -12.05
N TRP A 123 -14.49 -1.20 -10.95
CA TRP A 123 -15.01 -1.43 -9.61
C TRP A 123 -15.65 -0.16 -9.05
N ASN A 124 -16.92 -0.26 -8.66
CA ASN A 124 -17.70 0.86 -8.11
C ASN A 124 -18.11 0.65 -6.64
N GLY A 125 -17.57 -0.38 -5.99
CA GLY A 125 -17.89 -0.77 -4.61
C GLY A 125 -19.13 -1.64 -4.44
N PHE A 126 -19.95 -1.81 -5.48
CA PHE A 126 -21.14 -2.67 -5.44
C PHE A 126 -20.95 -3.98 -6.19
N ASN A 127 -20.06 -4.02 -7.20
CA ASN A 127 -19.62 -5.25 -7.83
C ASN A 127 -18.40 -5.86 -7.12
N ASN A 128 -18.09 -7.11 -7.43
CA ASN A 128 -17.05 -7.86 -6.74
C ASN A 128 -15.64 -7.47 -7.23
N LEU A 129 -14.87 -6.81 -6.36
CA LEU A 129 -13.49 -6.44 -6.65
C LEU A 129 -12.57 -7.65 -6.88
N PHE A 130 -12.80 -8.74 -6.13
CA PHE A 130 -11.94 -9.93 -6.20
C PHE A 130 -11.99 -10.58 -7.59
N ASP A 131 -13.16 -10.58 -8.23
CA ASP A 131 -13.35 -11.14 -9.57
C ASP A 131 -12.59 -10.34 -10.65
N ILE A 132 -12.28 -9.07 -10.37
CA ILE A 132 -11.51 -8.19 -11.26
C ILE A 132 -10.00 -8.43 -11.08
N ILE A 133 -9.51 -8.45 -9.83
CA ILE A 133 -8.07 -8.44 -9.57
C ILE A 133 -7.42 -9.84 -9.56
N ILE A 134 -8.12 -10.89 -9.11
CA ILE A 134 -7.55 -12.24 -8.97
C ILE A 134 -7.03 -12.82 -10.30
N PRO A 135 -7.70 -12.63 -11.46
CA PRO A 135 -7.20 -13.12 -12.75
C PRO A 135 -5.85 -12.51 -13.16
N GLU A 136 -5.56 -11.28 -12.75
CA GLU A 136 -4.36 -10.53 -13.13
C GLU A 136 -3.13 -10.84 -12.24
N LEU A 137 -3.34 -11.54 -11.13
CA LEU A 137 -2.30 -11.85 -10.15
C LEU A 137 -1.49 -13.10 -10.53
N PRO A 138 -0.18 -13.13 -10.23
CA PRO A 138 0.63 -14.33 -10.40
C PRO A 138 0.16 -15.45 -9.45
N ASP A 139 0.54 -16.68 -9.76
CA ASP A 139 0.22 -17.86 -8.95
C ASP A 139 1.06 -17.88 -7.66
N THR A 140 0.48 -17.45 -6.54
CA THR A 140 1.15 -17.32 -5.23
C THR A 140 0.17 -17.54 -4.07
N ASN A 141 0.68 -17.73 -2.85
CA ASN A 141 -0.18 -17.90 -1.66
C ASN A 141 -1.05 -16.67 -1.39
N LEU A 142 -0.60 -15.48 -1.78
CA LEU A 142 -1.41 -14.26 -1.72
C LEU A 142 -2.66 -14.37 -2.60
N ARG A 143 -2.52 -14.87 -3.83
CA ARG A 143 -3.65 -15.09 -4.74
C ARG A 143 -4.61 -16.14 -4.17
N ASP A 144 -4.07 -17.25 -3.64
CA ASP A 144 -4.87 -18.28 -2.98
C ASP A 144 -5.64 -17.72 -1.77
N ARG A 145 -5.02 -16.82 -1.00
CA ARG A 145 -5.69 -16.16 0.11
C ARG A 145 -6.85 -15.30 -0.35
N LEU A 146 -6.68 -14.53 -1.42
CA LEU A 146 -7.75 -13.73 -2.02
C LEU A 146 -8.90 -14.62 -2.49
N ILE A 147 -8.61 -15.73 -3.17
CA ILE A 147 -9.61 -16.73 -3.59
C ILE A 147 -10.36 -17.28 -2.38
N LYS A 148 -9.62 -17.65 -1.32
CA LYS A 148 -10.21 -18.19 -0.09
C LYS A 148 -11.15 -17.19 0.59
N ILE A 149 -10.77 -15.92 0.66
CA ILE A 149 -11.61 -14.86 1.22
C ILE A 149 -12.84 -14.62 0.35
N ASN A 150 -12.68 -14.56 -0.98
CA ASN A 150 -13.77 -14.39 -1.94
C ASN A 150 -14.82 -15.51 -1.81
N ASN A 151 -14.38 -16.75 -1.61
CA ASN A 151 -15.24 -17.93 -1.48
C ASN A 151 -15.83 -18.13 -0.08
N TYR A 152 -15.41 -17.38 0.94
CA TYR A 152 -15.82 -17.63 2.32
C TYR A 152 -17.27 -17.20 2.57
N ASN A 153 -17.54 -15.89 2.55
CA ASN A 153 -18.88 -15.30 2.59
C ASN A 153 -18.77 -13.79 2.31
N SER A 154 -19.54 -13.25 1.36
CA SER A 154 -19.54 -11.83 1.04
C SER A 154 -20.02 -10.94 2.20
N ILE A 155 -20.81 -11.49 3.14
CA ILE A 155 -21.40 -10.79 4.29
C ILE A 155 -20.55 -10.95 5.56
N SER A 156 -19.37 -11.58 5.48
CA SER A 156 -18.51 -11.71 6.65
C SER A 156 -18.09 -10.36 7.26
N THR A 157 -17.82 -10.39 8.55
CA THR A 157 -17.31 -9.25 9.30
C THR A 157 -15.80 -9.13 9.14
N ILE A 158 -15.25 -7.94 9.39
CA ILE A 158 -13.80 -7.73 9.37
C ILE A 158 -13.10 -8.66 10.37
N SER A 159 -13.65 -8.85 11.57
CA SER A 159 -13.07 -9.73 12.60
C SER A 159 -13.06 -11.21 12.21
N GLU A 160 -14.02 -11.67 11.41
CA GLU A 160 -13.99 -13.03 10.85
C GLU A 160 -12.89 -13.19 9.81
N ILE A 161 -12.74 -12.21 8.91
CA ILE A 161 -11.68 -12.27 7.90
C ILE A 161 -10.29 -12.14 8.53
N ALA A 162 -10.16 -11.39 9.63
CA ALA A 162 -8.90 -11.28 10.38
C ALA A 162 -8.37 -12.64 10.86
N LYS A 163 -9.23 -13.66 11.05
CA LYS A 163 -8.81 -15.03 11.40
C LYS A 163 -7.99 -15.71 10.31
N PHE A 164 -8.08 -15.24 9.07
CA PHE A 164 -7.20 -15.70 7.99
C PHE A 164 -5.79 -15.12 8.11
N GLY A 165 -5.62 -14.01 8.83
CA GLY A 165 -4.35 -13.34 9.05
C GLY A 165 -4.49 -11.84 8.82
N ASN A 166 -3.74 -11.07 9.60
CA ASN A 166 -3.72 -9.60 9.56
C ASN A 166 -2.38 -9.04 10.09
N ASN A 167 -1.30 -9.82 10.05
CA ASN A 167 0.04 -9.39 10.48
C ASN A 167 0.89 -8.90 9.30
N GLY A 168 2.13 -8.46 9.56
CA GLY A 168 3.01 -7.87 8.54
C GLY A 168 3.48 -8.78 7.40
N TYR A 169 3.06 -10.05 7.39
CA TYR A 169 3.24 -10.94 6.23
C TYR A 169 2.24 -10.55 5.13
N VAL A 170 2.73 -10.27 3.93
CA VAL A 170 1.92 -9.71 2.84
C VAL A 170 0.70 -10.56 2.47
N VAL A 171 0.82 -11.89 2.54
CA VAL A 171 -0.28 -12.85 2.28
C VAL A 171 -1.39 -12.73 3.33
N ASN A 172 -1.07 -12.25 4.53
CA ASN A 172 -2.04 -12.02 5.59
C ASN A 172 -2.60 -10.59 5.52
N SER A 173 -1.74 -9.57 5.40
CA SER A 173 -2.17 -8.17 5.46
C SER A 173 -2.94 -7.69 4.22
N VAL A 174 -2.44 -7.95 3.00
CA VAL A 174 -3.02 -7.35 1.79
C VAL A 174 -4.41 -7.90 1.49
N PRO A 175 -4.65 -9.23 1.50
CA PRO A 175 -5.99 -9.76 1.30
C PRO A 175 -6.99 -9.28 2.36
N PHE A 176 -6.55 -9.16 3.62
CA PHE A 176 -7.37 -8.60 4.69
C PHE A 176 -7.72 -7.12 4.45
N ALA A 177 -6.73 -6.28 4.11
CA ALA A 177 -6.94 -4.86 3.86
C ALA A 177 -7.84 -4.60 2.63
N ILE A 178 -7.66 -5.38 1.55
CA ILE A 178 -8.55 -5.33 0.37
C ILE A 178 -9.98 -5.66 0.77
N TYR A 179 -10.20 -6.74 1.52
CA TYR A 179 -11.52 -7.08 2.03
C TYR A 179 -12.14 -5.96 2.88
N CYS A 180 -11.37 -5.37 3.79
CA CYS A 180 -11.86 -4.28 4.61
C CYS A 180 -12.33 -3.10 3.76
N SER A 181 -11.60 -2.76 2.69
CA SER A 181 -11.95 -1.67 1.79
C SER A 181 -13.30 -1.88 1.08
N THR A 182 -13.73 -3.12 0.85
CA THR A 182 -15.04 -3.40 0.24
C THR A 182 -16.21 -3.14 1.19
N LYS A 183 -15.96 -2.93 2.48
CA LYS A 183 -16.98 -2.59 3.49
C LYS A 183 -17.21 -1.09 3.65
N ILE A 184 -16.54 -0.26 2.84
CA ILE A 184 -16.56 1.19 3.02
C ILE A 184 -17.96 1.80 2.94
N PHE A 185 -18.83 1.31 2.06
CA PHE A 185 -20.20 1.82 1.95
C PHE A 185 -21.14 1.31 3.06
N ASP A 186 -20.83 0.16 3.66
CA ASP A 186 -21.62 -0.41 4.77
C ASP A 186 -21.26 0.25 6.11
N LEU A 187 -19.96 0.49 6.34
CA LEU A 187 -19.43 0.93 7.64
C LEU A 187 -19.09 2.41 7.68
N GLY A 188 -18.72 3.01 6.54
CA GLY A 188 -18.02 4.28 6.51
C GLY A 188 -16.56 4.17 6.97
N LEU A 189 -15.78 5.23 6.70
CA LEU A 189 -14.32 5.19 6.86
C LEU A 189 -13.88 5.01 8.32
N GLU A 190 -14.52 5.72 9.25
CA GLU A 190 -14.14 5.68 10.67
C GLU A 190 -14.39 4.31 11.30
N LYS A 191 -15.58 3.73 11.09
CA LYS A 191 -15.91 2.41 11.65
C LYS A 191 -15.08 1.30 11.00
N MET A 192 -14.82 1.39 9.69
CA MET A 192 -13.91 0.46 9.01
C MET A 192 -12.52 0.47 9.66
N PHE A 193 -11.94 1.65 9.93
CA PHE A 193 -10.66 1.75 10.63
C PHE A 193 -10.74 1.22 12.07
N GLN A 194 -11.80 1.53 12.81
CA GLN A 194 -11.99 0.99 14.16
C GLN A 194 -12.02 -0.54 14.17
N GLU A 195 -12.73 -1.18 13.23
CA GLU A 195 -12.79 -2.64 13.13
C GLU A 195 -11.45 -3.28 12.75
N ILE A 196 -10.67 -2.63 11.86
CA ILE A 196 -9.30 -3.06 11.54
C ILE A 196 -8.42 -3.00 12.79
N ILE A 197 -8.45 -1.87 13.51
CA ILE A 197 -7.64 -1.67 14.72
C ILE A 197 -8.02 -2.69 15.80
N ASN A 198 -9.32 -2.91 16.02
CA ASN A 198 -9.82 -3.87 16.99
C ASN A 198 -9.46 -5.32 16.65
N SER A 199 -9.20 -5.62 15.38
CA SER A 199 -8.76 -6.95 14.94
C SER A 199 -7.28 -7.22 15.27
N GLY A 200 -6.51 -6.20 15.68
CA GLY A 200 -5.10 -6.33 16.01
C GLY A 200 -4.21 -6.67 14.81
N GLY A 201 -3.06 -7.28 15.08
CA GLY A 201 -2.05 -7.55 14.05
C GLY A 201 -1.28 -6.29 13.67
N ASP A 202 -1.08 -6.10 12.36
CA ASP A 202 -0.35 -4.98 11.77
C ASP A 202 -1.33 -3.84 11.41
N THR A 203 -1.89 -3.22 12.45
CA THR A 203 -3.10 -2.39 12.34
C THR A 203 -2.88 -1.13 11.52
N ASP A 204 -1.71 -0.50 11.63
CA ASP A 204 -1.36 0.71 10.88
C ASP A 204 -1.25 0.41 9.38
N THR A 205 -0.53 -0.63 8.97
CA THR A 205 -0.42 -0.98 7.54
C THR A 205 -1.72 -1.49 6.95
N ASN A 206 -2.47 -2.31 7.68
CA ASN A 206 -3.78 -2.77 7.22
C ASN A 206 -4.75 -1.60 7.01
N ALA A 207 -4.82 -0.67 7.97
CA ALA A 207 -5.67 0.52 7.87
C ALA A 207 -5.19 1.46 6.76
N SER A 208 -3.87 1.62 6.59
CA SER A 208 -3.27 2.42 5.52
C SER A 208 -3.67 1.90 4.15
N ILE A 209 -3.47 0.61 3.87
CA ILE A 209 -3.81 -0.01 2.58
C ILE A 209 -5.33 0.05 2.32
N ALA A 210 -6.14 -0.32 3.32
CA ALA A 210 -7.60 -0.26 3.19
C ALA A 210 -8.08 1.18 2.92
N GLY A 211 -7.48 2.16 3.59
CA GLY A 211 -7.77 3.58 3.42
C GLY A 211 -7.36 4.13 2.06
N GLN A 212 -6.23 3.68 1.51
CA GLN A 212 -5.80 4.05 0.16
C GLN A 212 -6.82 3.60 -0.90
N ILE A 213 -7.29 2.36 -0.81
CA ILE A 213 -8.28 1.79 -1.74
C ILE A 213 -9.65 2.45 -1.53
N ALA A 214 -10.17 2.42 -0.30
CA ALA A 214 -11.49 2.96 0.04
C ALA A 214 -11.58 4.48 -0.20
N GLY A 215 -10.51 5.22 0.13
CA GLY A 215 -10.43 6.67 -0.09
C GLY A 215 -10.45 7.05 -1.57
N THR A 216 -9.82 6.24 -2.43
CA THR A 216 -9.91 6.41 -3.88
C THR A 216 -11.36 6.24 -4.35
N LEU A 217 -12.07 5.24 -3.83
CA LEU A 217 -13.45 4.94 -4.23
C LEU A 217 -14.46 6.00 -3.80
N ILE A 218 -14.35 6.49 -2.56
CA ILE A 218 -15.33 7.44 -2.03
C ILE A 218 -15.02 8.91 -2.39
N GLY A 219 -13.77 9.20 -2.73
CA GLY A 219 -13.29 10.55 -3.01
C GLY A 219 -13.17 11.43 -1.75
N LEU A 220 -12.53 12.60 -1.92
CA LEU A 220 -12.20 13.51 -0.82
C LEU A 220 -13.44 14.04 -0.08
N GLU A 221 -14.53 14.28 -0.80
CA GLU A 221 -15.76 14.88 -0.24
C GLU A 221 -16.46 13.99 0.79
N LYS A 222 -16.29 12.67 0.68
CA LYS A 222 -16.90 11.68 1.58
C LYS A 222 -16.01 11.32 2.78
N ILE A 223 -14.82 11.89 2.88
CA ILE A 223 -13.96 11.69 4.05
C ILE A 223 -14.52 12.51 5.23
N PRO A 224 -14.74 11.90 6.42
CA PRO A 224 -15.22 12.61 7.59
C PRO A 224 -14.36 13.84 7.93
N GLN A 225 -15.00 14.99 8.13
CA GLN A 225 -14.30 16.26 8.38
C GLN A 225 -13.40 16.21 9.62
N GLU A 226 -13.80 15.46 10.66
CA GLU A 226 -12.99 15.29 11.86
C GLU A 226 -11.64 14.63 11.58
N LEU A 227 -11.59 13.66 10.65
CA LEU A 227 -10.34 13.01 10.24
C LEU A 227 -9.46 13.98 9.45
N ILE A 228 -10.05 14.83 8.60
CA ILE A 228 -9.33 15.88 7.88
C ILE A 228 -8.74 16.90 8.86
N ILE A 229 -9.48 17.29 9.89
CA ILE A 229 -8.99 18.20 10.94
C ILE A 229 -7.83 17.56 11.71
N LYS A 230 -7.97 16.28 12.11
CA LYS A 230 -6.87 15.53 12.77
C LYS A 230 -5.62 15.49 11.90
N LEU A 231 -5.77 15.24 10.58
CA LEU A 231 -4.65 15.28 9.63
C LEU A 231 -3.99 16.67 9.55
N LYS A 232 -4.79 17.74 9.48
CA LYS A 232 -4.32 19.13 9.42
C LYS A 232 -3.55 19.57 10.67
N ASN A 233 -3.84 18.95 11.81
CA ASN A 233 -3.21 19.25 13.09
C ASN A 233 -1.89 18.49 13.32
N LEU A 234 -1.49 17.60 12.41
CA LEU A 234 -0.18 16.95 12.49
C LEU A 234 0.94 17.96 12.24
N GLU A 235 2.04 17.85 13.00
CA GLU A 235 3.23 18.68 12.82
C GLU A 235 3.79 18.58 11.38
N ASP A 236 3.72 17.37 10.81
CA ASP A 236 4.15 17.04 9.46
C ASP A 236 3.19 17.50 8.35
N TYR A 237 2.01 18.06 8.68
CA TYR A 237 0.96 18.33 7.69
C TYR A 237 1.42 19.23 6.55
N LYS A 238 2.24 20.26 6.84
CA LYS A 238 2.78 21.15 5.80
C LYS A 238 3.62 20.38 4.78
N TRP A 239 4.43 19.44 5.24
CA TRP A 239 5.28 18.59 4.41
C TRP A 239 4.43 17.60 3.58
N ILE A 240 3.46 16.94 4.22
CA ILE A 240 2.50 16.06 3.55
C ILE A 240 1.76 16.81 2.43
N LYS A 241 1.18 17.97 2.77
CA LYS A 241 0.40 18.79 1.83
C LYS A 241 1.24 19.25 0.64
N GLN A 242 2.46 19.73 0.88
CA GLN A 242 3.35 20.15 -0.19
C GLN A 242 3.59 19.02 -1.20
N ILE A 243 3.96 17.82 -0.73
CA ILE A 243 4.20 16.68 -1.61
C ILE A 243 2.94 16.30 -2.39
N ILE A 244 1.79 16.25 -1.72
CA ILE A 244 0.51 15.92 -2.38
C ILE A 244 0.17 16.96 -3.46
N ASP A 245 0.31 18.25 -3.16
CA ASP A 245 0.01 19.32 -4.11
C ASP A 245 0.95 19.25 -5.33
N GLU A 246 2.25 19.02 -5.13
CA GLU A 246 3.22 18.84 -6.22
C GLU A 246 2.92 17.59 -7.07
N THR A 247 2.50 16.50 -6.43
CA THR A 247 2.18 15.23 -7.10
C THR A 247 0.93 15.35 -7.97
N LYS A 248 -0.10 16.07 -7.50
CA LYS A 248 -1.34 16.31 -8.25
C LYS A 248 -1.13 17.05 -9.56
N LEU A 249 -0.08 17.86 -9.68
CA LEU A 249 0.25 18.57 -10.92
C LEU A 249 0.78 17.65 -12.03
N ARG A 250 1.01 16.37 -11.72
CA ARG A 250 1.67 15.39 -12.60
C ARG A 250 0.86 14.12 -12.84
N ILE A 251 -0.25 13.98 -12.13
CA ILE A 251 -1.24 12.93 -12.31
C ILE A 251 -2.12 13.32 -13.51
N ASP A 252 -2.49 12.32 -14.32
CA ASP A 252 -3.36 12.49 -15.49
C ASP A 252 -4.85 12.61 -15.12
#